data_AF-A0A9E5EAR0-F1
#
_entry.id   AF-A0A9E5EAR0-F1
#
_cell.length_a   1.000
_cell.length_b   1.000
_cell.length_c   1.000
_cell.angle_alpha   90.00
_cell.angle_beta   90.00
_cell.angle_gamma   90.00
#
_symmetry.space_group_name_H-M   'P 1'
#
loop_
_entity.id
_entity.type
_entity.pdbx_description
1 polymer ?
#
loop_
_entity_poly.entity_id
_entity_poly.type
_entity_poly.pdbx_seq_one_letter_code
_entity_poly.pdbx_strand_id
1 'polypeptide(L)' 'MALIPQSFISDLLNRVDIVDVVGKHVKLKKAGANYQGLCP' A
#
# COMPACT_ATOMS: atom_id res chain seq x y z
N MET A 1 11.91 12.10 19.00
CA MET A 1 11.52 11.32 17.81
C MET A 1 12.52 11.58 16.70
N ALA A 2 13.07 10.55 16.07
CA ALA A 2 13.84 10.74 14.84
C ALA A 2 12.88 11.17 13.72
N LEU A 3 13.15 12.30 13.08
CA LEU A 3 12.36 12.81 11.96
C LEU A 3 12.80 12.05 10.71
N ILE A 4 11.91 11.25 10.13
CA ILE A 4 12.17 10.60 8.84
C ILE A 4 12.16 11.70 7.76
N PRO A 5 13.18 11.81 6.89
CA PRO A 5 13.19 12.79 5.82
C PRO A 5 11.98 12.64 4.89
N GLN A 6 11.35 13.75 4.53
CA GLN A 6 10.19 13.74 3.62
C GLN A 6 10.54 13.17 2.23
N SER A 7 11.76 13.43 1.74
CA SER A 7 12.26 12.83 0.50
C SER A 7 12.22 11.30 0.54
N PHE A 8 12.65 10.72 1.66
CA PHE A 8 12.62 9.27 1.86
C PHE A 8 11.20 8.71 1.87
N ILE A 9 10.24 9.42 2.48
CA ILE A 9 8.82 9.01 2.49
C ILE A 9 8.28 9.00 1.05
N SER A 10 8.55 10.04 0.26
CA SER A 10 8.13 10.12 -1.13
C SER A 10 8.78 9.02 -1.99
N ASP A 11 10.08 8.78 -1.83
CA ASP A 11 10.81 7.71 -2.49
C ASP A 11 10.22 6.33 -2.16
N LEU A 12 9.84 6.10 -0.91
CA LEU A 12 9.22 4.86 -0.48
C LEU A 12 7.84 4.68 -1.13
N LEU A 13 6.98 5.71 -1.06
CA LEU A 13 5.63 5.66 -1.64
C LEU A 13 5.64 5.43 -3.16
N ASN A 14 6.66 5.92 -3.86
CA ASN A 14 6.80 5.72 -5.31
C ASN A 14 7.23 4.30 -5.71
N ARG A 15 7.83 3.53 -4.79
CA ARG A 15 8.40 2.21 -5.07
C ARG A 15 7.56 1.06 -4.51
N VAL A 16 6.70 1.35 -3.53
CA VAL A 16 5.88 0.35 -2.86
C VAL A 16 4.50 0.29 -3.49
N ASP A 17 4.07 -0.92 -3.87
CA ASP A 17 2.69 -1.17 -4.25
C ASP A 17 1.84 -1.43 -2.99
N ILE A 18 0.86 -0.56 -2.75
CA ILE A 18 -0.06 -0.69 -1.62
C ILE A 18 -0.90 -1.98 -1.69
N VAL A 19 -1.14 -2.52 -2.88
CA VAL A 19 -1.92 -3.75 -3.09
C VAL A 19 -1.18 -4.97 -2.55
N ASP A 20 0.16 -5.04 -2.70
CA ASP A 20 0.97 -6.11 -2.09
C ASP A 20 0.98 -6.02 -0.56
N VAL A 21 1.09 -4.80 -0.02
CA VAL A 21 1.12 -4.57 1.42
C VAL A 21 -0.21 -4.96 2.08
N VAL A 22 -1.34 -4.49 1.51
CA VAL A 22 -2.68 -4.80 2.03
C VAL A 22 -3.05 -6.26 1.73
N GLY A 23 -2.61 -6.81 0.60
CA GLY A 23 -2.85 -8.19 0.18
C GLY A 23 -2.31 -9.25 1.15
N LYS A 24 -1.30 -8.92 1.95
CA LYS A 24 -0.78 -9.77 3.04
C LYS A 24 -1.76 -9.93 4.19
N HIS A 25 -2.68 -8.98 4.36
CA HIS A 25 -3.65 -8.95 5.45
C HIS A 25 -5.06 -9.32 4.99
N VAL A 26 -5.43 -8.92 3.77
CA VAL A 26 -6.78 -9.09 3.22
C VAL A 26 -6.71 -9.71 1.83
N LYS A 27 -7.56 -10.69 1.56
CA LYS A 27 -7.73 -11.22 0.20
C LYS A 27 -8.38 -10.16 -0.70
N LEU A 28 -7.57 -9.56 -1.55
CA LEU A 28 -8.00 -8.59 -2.55
C LEU A 28 -8.27 -9.27 -3.91
N LYS A 29 -9.34 -8.87 -4.57
CA LYS A 29 -9.72 -9.27 -5.92
C LYS A 29 -9.80 -8.04 -6.83
N LYS A 30 -9.29 -8.16 -8.06
CA LYS A 30 -9.35 -7.07 -9.06
C LYS A 30 -10.80 -6.80 -9.48
N ALA A 31 -11.21 -5.54 -9.40
CA ALA A 31 -12.54 -5.04 -9.73
C ALA A 31 -12.41 -3.76 -10.58
N GLY A 32 -12.28 -3.95 -11.90
CA GLY A 32 -12.02 -2.86 -12.84
C GLY A 32 -10.64 -2.23 -12.61
N ALA A 33 -10.62 -0.92 -12.34
CA ALA A 33 -9.41 -0.17 -12.00
C ALA A 33 -8.95 -0.35 -10.54
N ASN A 34 -9.82 -0.90 -9.67
CA ASN A 34 -9.58 -1.00 -8.23
C ASN A 34 -9.41 -2.46 -7.78
N TYR A 35 -9.08 -2.63 -6.51
CA TYR A 35 -9.08 -3.90 -5.80
C TYR A 35 -10.13 -3.89 -4.68
N GLN A 36 -10.85 -4.99 -4.51
CA GLN A 36 -11.90 -5.15 -3.50
C GLN A 36 -11.62 -6.37 -2.62
N GLY A 37 -11.91 -6.27 -1.33
CA GLY A 37 -11.76 -7.36 -0.37
C GLY A 37 -12.76 -7.19 0.79
N LEU A 38 -12.80 -8.20 1.65
CA LEU A 38 -13.56 -8.09 2.90
C LEU A 38 -12.79 -7.19 3.87
N CYS A 39 -13.51 -6.37 4.65
CA CYS A 39 -12.88 -5.63 5.74
C CYS A 39 -12.26 -6.65 6.72
N PRO A 40 -10.97 -6.50 7.08
CA PRO A 40 -10.36 -7.29 8.13
C PRO A 40 -10.99 -6.96 9.49
#